data_AF-A0A961WH72-F1
#
_entry.id   AF-A0A961WH72-F1
#
_cell.length_a   1.000
_cell.length_b   1.000
_cell.length_c   1.000
_cell.angle_alpha   90.00
_cell.angle_beta   90.00
_cell.angle_gamma   90.00
#
_symmetry.space_group_name_H-M   'P 1'
#
loop_
_entity.id
_entity.type
_entity.pdbx_description
1 polymer ?
#
loop_
_entity_poly.entity_id
_entity_poly.type
_entity_poly.pdbx_seq_one_letter_code
_entity_poly.pdbx_strand_id
1 'polypeptide(L)'
;MAQQDDSQDLLKRVTSAALKAVSESRDVTVTYAYAQEALVGASGKTVRLPSPSRQVSAEELMRLRGAADAAALRLRYHDESMHRRRRPDGAEAAAIFERAEQVRVEALGARRLAGVADNLDAFLENRCKSKGLEDARERDPAMLPEAVGLMVRECLTGAPPPPSGARLLDLWRPWLMEKAGDELASLDDAAGDQRAFAKALSSLIRQLDLMDETDGALDYDDSQDEQQGEQDPNEESSPEGQGSEQESEGAMAGESSAGEEEGQADSAAMSAEEDMASAPGGEDPAGPTRWNNRWENDRAGDPAAYRAYSTESDEVIGAEGLCESEELTRLRAQLDQQLSRLQGVVARLANRLQRRLMA
;
A
#
# COMPACT_ATOMS: atom_id res chain seq x y z
N MET A 1 30.36 7.83 -11.25
CA MET A 1 30.13 6.60 -10.47
C MET A 1 28.64 6.56 -10.20
N ALA A 2 27.89 5.74 -10.95
CA ALA A 2 26.48 5.52 -10.68
C ALA A 2 26.35 4.94 -9.27
N GLN A 3 25.54 5.55 -8.41
CA GLN A 3 25.12 4.90 -7.18
C GLN A 3 24.46 3.59 -7.59
N GLN A 4 25.12 2.46 -7.30
CA GLN A 4 24.43 1.18 -7.25
C GLN A 4 23.34 1.36 -6.18
N ASP A 5 22.10 1.61 -6.60
CA ASP A 5 20.94 1.48 -5.71
C ASP A 5 21.12 0.12 -4.99
N ASP A 6 21.07 0.13 -3.66
CA ASP A 6 21.10 -1.12 -2.89
C ASP A 6 19.99 -2.02 -3.47
N SER A 7 20.33 -3.24 -3.89
CA SER A 7 19.39 -4.14 -4.59
C SER A 7 18.07 -4.29 -3.83
N GLN A 8 18.12 -4.16 -2.50
CA GLN A 8 16.99 -4.14 -1.60
C GLN A 8 16.06 -2.92 -1.82
N ASP A 9 16.61 -1.73 -1.96
CA ASP A 9 15.84 -0.49 -2.12
C ASP A 9 15.21 -0.40 -3.51
N LEU A 10 15.90 -0.87 -4.54
CA LEU A 10 15.32 -1.06 -5.87
C LEU A 10 14.11 -1.99 -5.81
N LEU A 11 14.25 -3.13 -5.12
CA LEU A 11 13.18 -4.11 -4.97
C LEU A 11 11.95 -3.51 -4.28
N LYS A 12 12.17 -2.79 -3.17
CA LYS A 12 11.10 -2.09 -2.45
C LYS A 12 10.41 -1.06 -3.35
N ARG A 13 11.17 -0.23 -4.06
CA ARG A 13 10.60 0.79 -4.95
C ARG A 13 9.75 0.17 -6.06
N VAL A 14 10.26 -0.86 -6.75
CA VAL A 14 9.55 -1.51 -7.86
C VAL A 14 8.31 -2.27 -7.38
N THR A 15 8.41 -3.00 -6.26
CA THR A 15 7.26 -3.73 -5.70
C THR A 15 6.17 -2.78 -5.20
N SER A 16 6.54 -1.66 -4.58
CA SER A 16 5.59 -0.60 -4.19
C SER A 16 4.88 0.00 -5.41
N ALA A 17 5.63 0.31 -6.48
CA ALA A 17 5.04 0.86 -7.70
C ALA A 17 4.09 -0.12 -8.39
N ALA A 18 4.48 -1.41 -8.46
CA ALA A 18 3.64 -2.46 -9.01
C ALA A 18 2.36 -2.66 -8.19
N LEU A 19 2.45 -2.65 -6.86
CA LEU A 19 1.28 -2.77 -5.98
C LEU A 19 0.28 -1.65 -6.26
N LYS A 20 0.73 -0.40 -6.35
CA LYS A 20 -0.12 0.77 -6.65
C LYS A 20 -0.78 0.68 -8.03
N ALA A 21 -0.06 0.16 -9.02
CA ALA A 21 -0.59 -0.01 -10.37
C ALA A 21 -1.66 -1.11 -10.41
N VAL A 22 -1.39 -2.26 -9.79
CA VAL A 22 -2.32 -3.40 -9.75
C VAL A 22 -3.58 -3.06 -8.93
N SER A 23 -3.43 -2.31 -7.84
CA SER A 23 -4.54 -1.90 -6.96
C SER A 23 -5.35 -0.70 -7.49
N GLU A 24 -4.93 -0.08 -8.60
CA GLU A 24 -5.50 1.17 -9.14
C GLU A 24 -5.54 2.33 -8.14
N SER A 25 -4.73 2.27 -7.07
CA SER A 25 -4.78 3.21 -5.96
C SER A 25 -3.44 3.93 -5.77
N ARG A 26 -3.37 5.19 -6.21
CA ARG A 26 -2.13 6.00 -6.19
C ARG A 26 -1.68 6.40 -4.79
N ASP A 27 -2.65 6.62 -3.90
CA ASP A 27 -2.45 7.20 -2.56
C ASP A 27 -2.09 6.17 -1.49
N VAL A 28 -1.95 4.89 -1.87
CA VAL A 28 -1.57 3.84 -0.93
C VAL A 28 -0.14 4.07 -0.44
N THR A 29 0.03 4.09 0.87
CA THR A 29 1.35 4.15 1.51
C THR A 29 1.85 2.74 1.77
N VAL A 30 2.93 2.36 1.10
CA VAL A 30 3.56 1.04 1.26
C VAL A 30 4.69 1.14 2.26
N THR A 31 4.65 0.30 3.29
CA THR A 31 5.67 0.17 4.33
C THR A 31 6.23 -1.24 4.31
N TYR A 32 7.46 -1.43 4.79
CA TYR A 32 8.12 -2.73 4.82
C TYR A 32 8.44 -3.11 6.27
N ALA A 33 8.13 -4.34 6.66
CA ALA A 33 8.42 -4.86 7.99
C ALA A 33 8.82 -6.34 7.94
N TYR A 34 9.50 -6.81 8.98
CA TYR A 34 9.78 -8.24 9.14
C TYR A 34 8.49 -8.99 9.50
N ALA A 35 7.78 -9.44 8.48
CA ALA A 35 6.57 -10.25 8.57
C ALA A 35 6.58 -11.30 7.45
N GLN A 36 5.82 -12.38 7.60
CA GLN A 36 5.67 -13.39 6.55
C GLN A 36 4.59 -13.03 5.53
N GLU A 37 3.54 -12.32 5.96
CA GLU A 37 2.39 -11.94 5.15
C GLU A 37 2.26 -10.41 5.05
N ALA A 38 1.59 -9.98 3.98
CA ALA A 38 1.21 -8.58 3.82
C ALA A 38 0.02 -8.24 4.72
N LEU A 39 0.02 -7.04 5.29
CA LEU A 39 -1.10 -6.52 6.06
C LEU A 39 -1.66 -5.29 5.34
N VAL A 40 -2.95 -5.33 5.03
CA VAL A 40 -3.69 -4.18 4.51
C VAL A 40 -4.33 -3.47 5.71
N GLY A 41 -4.09 -2.18 5.86
CA GLY A 41 -4.71 -1.39 6.93
C GLY A 41 -6.22 -1.27 6.74
N ALA A 42 -6.96 -1.13 7.85
CA ALA A 42 -8.44 -1.10 7.84
C ALA A 42 -9.06 -0.01 6.94
N SER A 43 -8.33 1.07 6.66
CA SER A 43 -8.77 2.13 5.75
C SER A 43 -8.41 1.90 4.27
N GLY A 44 -7.69 0.82 3.95
CA GLY A 44 -7.16 0.55 2.61
C GLY A 44 -6.03 1.49 2.17
N LYS A 45 -5.67 2.49 2.97
CA LYS A 45 -4.67 3.52 2.60
C LYS A 45 -3.23 3.12 2.91
N THR A 46 -3.02 2.09 3.71
CA THR A 46 -1.69 1.62 4.11
C THR A 46 -1.55 0.13 3.83
N VAL A 47 -0.41 -0.28 3.28
CA VAL A 47 -0.04 -1.69 3.14
C VAL A 47 1.33 -1.92 3.74
N ARG A 48 1.45 -2.95 4.56
CA ARG A 48 2.73 -3.39 5.14
C ARG A 48 3.16 -4.69 4.48
N LEU A 49 4.22 -4.63 3.69
CA LEU A 49 4.80 -5.78 2.97
C LEU A 49 5.97 -6.40 3.75
N PRO A 50 6.30 -7.68 3.49
CA PRO A 50 7.49 -8.31 4.04
C PRO A 50 8.75 -7.58 3.55
N SER A 51 9.66 -7.23 4.45
CA SER A 51 10.92 -6.60 4.06
C SER A 51 11.85 -7.65 3.44
N PRO A 52 12.32 -7.44 2.20
CA PRO A 52 13.34 -8.30 1.61
C PRO A 52 14.66 -8.15 2.35
N SER A 53 15.47 -9.21 2.37
CA SER A 53 16.84 -9.21 2.82
C SER A 53 17.75 -8.44 1.83
N ARG A 54 19.00 -8.18 2.24
CA ARG A 54 20.00 -7.56 1.34
C ARG A 54 20.42 -8.48 0.19
N GLN A 55 20.39 -9.80 0.42
CA GLN A 55 20.72 -10.82 -0.58
C GLN A 55 19.47 -11.65 -0.86
N VAL A 56 18.65 -11.13 -1.78
CA VAL A 56 17.34 -11.70 -2.07
C VAL A 56 17.49 -13.02 -2.81
N SER A 57 16.97 -14.11 -2.23
CA SER A 57 16.83 -15.39 -2.93
C SER A 57 15.64 -15.35 -3.89
N ALA A 58 15.61 -16.25 -4.88
CA ALA A 58 14.47 -16.34 -5.79
C ALA A 58 13.15 -16.64 -5.04
N GLU A 59 13.22 -17.48 -4.00
CA GLU A 59 12.06 -17.82 -3.17
C GLU A 59 11.57 -16.63 -2.35
N GLU A 60 12.49 -15.83 -1.78
CA GLU A 60 12.15 -14.61 -1.04
C GLU A 60 11.50 -13.57 -1.96
N LEU A 61 12.01 -13.44 -3.19
CA LEU A 61 11.42 -12.57 -4.20
C LEU A 61 10.00 -12.99 -4.56
N MET A 62 9.77 -14.28 -4.83
CA MET A 62 8.44 -14.82 -5.14
C MET A 62 7.48 -14.59 -3.98
N ARG A 63 7.93 -14.80 -2.73
CA ARG A 63 7.13 -14.55 -1.53
C ARG A 63 6.72 -13.09 -1.40
N LEU A 64 7.66 -12.16 -1.58
CA LEU A 64 7.37 -10.72 -1.55
C LEU A 64 6.40 -10.33 -2.68
N ARG A 65 6.66 -10.78 -3.90
CA ARG A 65 5.83 -10.48 -5.07
C ARG A 65 4.41 -11.01 -4.89
N GLY A 66 4.25 -12.26 -4.48
CA GLY A 66 2.93 -12.84 -4.23
C GLY A 66 2.19 -12.18 -3.09
N ALA A 67 2.88 -11.82 -1.99
CA ALA A 67 2.26 -11.05 -0.90
C ALA A 67 1.82 -9.65 -1.35
N ALA A 68 2.62 -8.98 -2.20
CA ALA A 68 2.29 -7.68 -2.76
C ALA A 68 1.11 -7.75 -3.73
N ASP A 69 1.10 -8.75 -4.62
CA ASP A 69 0.03 -8.94 -5.60
C ASP A 69 -1.29 -9.34 -4.90
N ALA A 70 -1.25 -10.22 -3.88
CA ALA A 70 -2.42 -10.58 -3.08
C ALA A 70 -3.01 -9.35 -2.34
N ALA A 71 -2.17 -8.51 -1.74
CA ALA A 71 -2.60 -7.27 -1.10
C ALA A 71 -3.17 -6.26 -2.12
N ALA A 72 -2.54 -6.12 -3.29
CA ALA A 72 -3.01 -5.24 -4.35
C ALA A 72 -4.39 -5.64 -4.87
N LEU A 73 -4.61 -6.93 -5.09
CA LEU A 73 -5.89 -7.47 -5.54
C LEU A 73 -6.98 -7.31 -4.49
N ARG A 74 -6.65 -7.51 -3.20
CA ARG A 74 -7.58 -7.20 -2.11
C ARG A 74 -7.99 -5.73 -2.16
N LEU A 75 -7.04 -4.80 -2.20
CA LEU A 75 -7.37 -3.37 -2.30
C LEU A 75 -8.27 -3.02 -3.49
N ARG A 76 -8.11 -3.71 -4.62
CA ARG A 76 -8.88 -3.43 -5.83
C ARG A 76 -10.28 -4.01 -5.83
N TYR A 77 -10.43 -5.25 -5.37
CA TYR A 77 -11.64 -6.03 -5.58
C TYR A 77 -12.45 -6.26 -4.30
N HIS A 78 -11.98 -5.77 -3.15
CA HIS A 78 -12.62 -5.95 -1.84
C HIS A 78 -13.19 -4.64 -1.28
N ASP A 79 -14.48 -4.66 -0.97
CA ASP A 79 -15.16 -3.68 -0.14
C ASP A 79 -15.22 -4.18 1.31
N GLU A 80 -14.45 -3.50 2.18
CA GLU A 80 -14.33 -3.79 3.61
C GLU A 80 -15.62 -3.50 4.39
N SER A 81 -16.41 -2.51 3.96
CA SER A 81 -17.66 -2.15 4.63
C SER A 81 -18.71 -3.24 4.42
N MET A 82 -18.83 -3.71 3.18
CA MET A 82 -19.75 -4.78 2.80
C MET A 82 -19.32 -6.11 3.43
N HIS A 83 -18.01 -6.40 3.40
CA HIS A 83 -17.48 -7.61 4.03
C HIS A 83 -17.80 -7.69 5.52
N ARG A 84 -17.58 -6.60 6.28
CA ARG A 84 -17.91 -6.56 7.71
C ARG A 84 -19.40 -6.74 8.00
N ARG A 85 -20.28 -6.16 7.18
CA ARG A 85 -21.75 -6.30 7.34
C ARG A 85 -22.24 -7.74 7.09
N ARG A 86 -21.56 -8.50 6.21
CA ARG A 86 -21.96 -9.86 5.82
C ARG A 86 -21.16 -10.98 6.49
N ARG A 87 -20.15 -10.64 7.28
CA ARG A 87 -19.32 -11.61 8.00
C ARG A 87 -20.22 -12.42 8.95
N PRO A 88 -20.23 -13.76 8.84
CA PRO A 88 -21.05 -14.60 9.71
C PRO A 88 -20.52 -14.58 11.15
N ASP A 89 -21.41 -14.89 12.08
CA ASP A 89 -21.06 -15.17 13.46
C ASP A 89 -20.35 -16.51 13.59
N GLY A 90 -19.64 -16.70 14.71
CA GLY A 90 -18.83 -17.90 14.93
C GLY A 90 -17.41 -17.82 14.33
N ALA A 91 -16.42 -18.28 15.09
CA ALA A 91 -15.02 -18.14 14.72
C ALA A 91 -14.65 -18.95 13.46
N GLU A 92 -15.20 -20.15 13.32
CA GLU A 92 -14.90 -21.07 12.20
C GLU A 92 -15.56 -20.60 10.89
N ALA A 93 -16.86 -20.29 10.93
CA ALA A 93 -17.59 -19.72 9.80
C ALA A 93 -16.95 -18.42 9.31
N ALA A 94 -16.58 -17.51 10.22
CA ALA A 94 -15.89 -16.29 9.86
C ALA A 94 -14.51 -16.54 9.24
N ALA A 95 -13.77 -17.56 9.69
CA ALA A 95 -12.48 -17.92 9.09
C ALA A 95 -12.63 -18.47 7.67
N ILE A 96 -13.65 -19.29 7.41
CA ILE A 96 -14.00 -19.73 6.05
C ILE A 96 -14.39 -18.54 5.18
N PHE A 97 -15.21 -17.64 5.71
CA PHE A 97 -15.68 -16.46 5.00
C PHE A 97 -14.53 -15.55 4.56
N GLU A 98 -13.66 -15.20 5.50
CA GLU A 98 -12.44 -14.41 5.23
C GLU A 98 -11.53 -15.12 4.20
N ARG A 99 -11.32 -16.43 4.38
CA ARG A 99 -10.43 -17.17 3.50
C ARG A 99 -10.95 -17.23 2.07
N ALA A 100 -12.23 -17.54 1.87
CA ALA A 100 -12.84 -17.63 0.55
C ALA A 100 -12.93 -16.26 -0.14
N GLU A 101 -13.17 -15.18 0.61
CA GLU A 101 -13.12 -13.83 0.06
C GLU A 101 -11.71 -13.45 -0.43
N GLN A 102 -10.67 -13.80 0.34
CA GLN A 102 -9.29 -13.62 -0.11
C GLN A 102 -8.99 -14.44 -1.38
N VAL A 103 -9.51 -15.66 -1.49
CA VAL A 103 -9.39 -16.47 -2.71
C VAL A 103 -10.10 -15.82 -3.90
N ARG A 104 -11.29 -15.23 -3.68
CA ARG A 104 -12.06 -14.59 -4.76
C ARG A 104 -11.27 -13.46 -5.39
N VAL A 105 -10.71 -12.55 -4.58
CA VAL A 105 -9.94 -11.41 -5.10
C VAL A 105 -8.66 -11.86 -5.81
N GLU A 106 -7.99 -12.89 -5.27
CA GLU A 106 -6.82 -13.53 -5.90
C GLU A 106 -7.17 -14.16 -7.26
N ALA A 107 -8.27 -14.91 -7.32
CA ALA A 107 -8.74 -15.58 -8.54
C ALA A 107 -9.12 -14.57 -9.64
N LEU A 108 -9.81 -13.49 -9.30
CA LEU A 108 -10.13 -12.42 -10.25
C LEU A 108 -8.87 -11.80 -10.88
N GLY A 109 -7.82 -11.61 -10.08
CA GLY A 109 -6.52 -11.15 -10.56
C GLY A 109 -5.80 -12.17 -11.44
N ALA A 110 -5.72 -13.42 -10.97
CA ALA A 110 -5.04 -14.52 -11.65
C ALA A 110 -5.64 -14.81 -13.04
N ARG A 111 -6.97 -14.71 -13.19
CA ARG A 111 -7.65 -14.88 -14.49
C ARG A 111 -7.23 -13.84 -15.53
N ARG A 112 -6.82 -12.65 -15.10
CA ARG A 112 -6.50 -11.51 -15.98
C ARG A 112 -5.00 -11.33 -16.20
N LEU A 113 -4.17 -11.71 -15.23
CA LEU A 113 -2.76 -11.40 -15.19
C LEU A 113 -1.93 -12.66 -14.92
N ALA A 114 -1.42 -13.29 -15.98
CA ALA A 114 -0.67 -14.55 -15.89
C ALA A 114 0.55 -14.46 -14.95
N GLY A 115 1.33 -13.39 -15.01
CA GLY A 115 2.47 -13.22 -14.10
C GLY A 115 2.07 -13.02 -12.64
N VAL A 116 0.86 -12.50 -12.37
CA VAL A 116 0.31 -12.43 -11.02
C VAL A 116 -0.18 -13.82 -10.59
N ALA A 117 -0.79 -14.59 -11.49
CA ALA A 117 -1.16 -15.98 -11.22
C ALA A 117 0.06 -16.81 -10.76
N ASP A 118 1.18 -16.72 -11.49
CA ASP A 118 2.42 -17.42 -11.12
C ASP A 118 2.95 -17.00 -9.74
N ASN A 119 2.91 -15.69 -9.43
CA ASN A 119 3.33 -15.18 -8.13
C ASN A 119 2.42 -15.66 -7.00
N LEU A 120 1.10 -15.67 -7.22
CA LEU A 120 0.10 -16.15 -6.26
C LEU A 120 0.22 -17.66 -6.04
N ASP A 121 0.50 -18.44 -7.08
CA ASP A 121 0.68 -19.88 -6.97
C ASP A 121 1.92 -20.25 -6.16
N ALA A 122 3.04 -19.57 -6.42
CA ALA A 122 4.25 -19.72 -5.61
C ALA A 122 4.03 -19.28 -4.15
N PHE A 123 3.26 -18.21 -3.94
CA PHE A 123 2.91 -17.73 -2.60
C PHE A 123 2.01 -18.70 -1.84
N LEU A 124 1.00 -19.27 -2.51
CA LEU A 124 0.11 -20.26 -1.94
C LEU A 124 0.85 -21.56 -1.57
N GLU A 125 1.72 -22.06 -2.44
CA GLU A 125 2.58 -23.23 -2.17
C GLU A 125 3.42 -23.02 -0.91
N ASN A 126 4.07 -21.85 -0.78
CA ASN A 126 4.85 -21.50 0.41
C ASN A 126 3.98 -21.42 1.67
N ARG A 127 2.75 -20.90 1.54
CA ARG A 127 1.79 -20.85 2.65
C ARG A 127 1.38 -22.25 3.09
N CYS A 128 1.06 -23.15 2.16
CA CYS A 128 0.71 -24.54 2.44
C CYS A 128 1.85 -25.27 3.19
N LYS A 129 3.11 -25.06 2.77
CA LYS A 129 4.30 -25.57 3.47
C LYS A 129 4.42 -25.01 4.88
N SER A 130 4.28 -23.70 5.04
CA SER A 130 4.42 -23.05 6.35
C SER A 130 3.38 -23.52 7.37
N LYS A 131 2.18 -23.92 6.91
CA LYS A 131 1.10 -24.47 7.73
C LYS A 131 1.18 -25.98 7.91
N GLY A 132 2.15 -26.66 7.29
CA GLY A 132 2.29 -28.11 7.39
C GLY A 132 1.13 -28.89 6.78
N LEU A 133 0.46 -28.33 5.76
CA LEU A 133 -0.70 -28.99 5.14
C LEU A 133 -0.30 -30.28 4.42
N GLU A 134 0.98 -30.36 4.01
CA GLU A 134 1.63 -31.54 3.47
C GLU A 134 1.89 -32.63 4.53
N ASP A 135 1.50 -32.43 5.79
CA ASP A 135 1.57 -33.42 6.87
C ASP A 135 0.17 -33.86 7.37
N ALA A 136 -0.91 -33.36 6.75
CA ALA A 136 -2.30 -33.70 7.08
C ALA A 136 -2.59 -35.22 7.04
N ARG A 137 -2.93 -35.74 8.23
CA ARG A 137 -3.39 -37.10 8.60
C ARG A 137 -4.86 -37.41 8.32
N GLU A 138 -5.64 -36.47 8.79
CA GLU A 138 -7.05 -36.62 9.12
C GLU A 138 -7.75 -35.28 8.88
N ARG A 139 -9.08 -35.31 8.95
CA ARG A 139 -9.92 -34.12 8.83
C ARG A 139 -9.94 -33.36 10.15
N ASP A 140 -8.89 -32.58 10.40
CA ASP A 140 -8.82 -31.64 11.52
C ASP A 140 -9.70 -30.40 11.23
N PRO A 141 -10.76 -30.14 12.00
CA PRO A 141 -11.62 -28.97 11.83
C PRO A 141 -10.85 -27.64 11.81
N ALA A 142 -9.73 -27.54 12.52
CA ALA A 142 -8.89 -26.33 12.51
C ALA A 142 -8.36 -25.97 11.10
N MET A 143 -8.26 -26.96 10.20
CA MET A 143 -7.79 -26.80 8.82
C MET A 143 -8.92 -26.68 7.80
N LEU A 144 -10.19 -26.73 8.24
CA LEU A 144 -11.34 -26.61 7.34
C LEU A 144 -11.33 -25.30 6.53
N PRO A 145 -11.01 -24.12 7.09
CA PRO A 145 -10.90 -22.89 6.29
C PRO A 145 -9.88 -22.99 5.15
N GLU A 146 -8.76 -23.67 5.38
CA GLU A 146 -7.74 -23.90 4.35
C GLU A 146 -8.25 -24.86 3.26
N ALA A 147 -8.91 -25.95 3.67
CA ALA A 147 -9.49 -26.91 2.72
C ALA A 147 -10.57 -26.26 1.83
N VAL A 148 -11.49 -25.50 2.43
CA VAL A 148 -12.53 -24.76 1.68
C VAL A 148 -11.86 -23.72 0.77
N GLY A 149 -10.88 -22.97 1.24
CA GLY A 149 -10.15 -22.01 0.41
C GLY A 149 -9.47 -22.64 -0.81
N LEU A 150 -8.82 -23.80 -0.63
CA LEU A 150 -8.21 -24.54 -1.75
C LEU A 150 -9.26 -25.04 -2.75
N MET A 151 -10.39 -25.55 -2.26
CA MET A 151 -11.50 -26.00 -3.10
C MET A 151 -12.12 -24.85 -3.90
N VAL A 152 -12.41 -23.72 -3.24
CA VAL A 152 -12.94 -22.51 -3.89
C VAL A 152 -11.95 -22.00 -4.94
N ARG A 153 -10.64 -22.00 -4.66
CA ARG A 153 -9.64 -21.57 -5.65
C ARG A 153 -9.70 -22.45 -6.89
N GLU A 154 -9.72 -23.77 -6.72
CA GLU A 154 -9.80 -24.70 -7.85
C GLU A 154 -11.07 -24.49 -8.68
N CYS A 155 -12.22 -24.26 -8.04
CA CYS A 155 -13.47 -23.92 -8.73
C CYS A 155 -13.35 -22.60 -9.51
N LEU A 156 -12.76 -21.56 -8.90
CA LEU A 156 -12.66 -20.24 -9.52
C LEU A 156 -11.56 -20.15 -10.59
N THR A 157 -10.44 -20.83 -10.46
CA THR A 157 -9.33 -20.67 -11.43
C THR A 157 -9.22 -21.83 -12.39
N GLY A 158 -9.82 -22.99 -12.08
CA GLY A 158 -9.61 -24.24 -12.78
C GLY A 158 -8.21 -24.83 -12.60
N ALA A 159 -7.34 -24.16 -11.84
CA ALA A 159 -5.97 -24.61 -11.60
C ALA A 159 -5.96 -25.67 -10.48
N PRO A 160 -5.11 -26.71 -10.60
CA PRO A 160 -5.01 -27.73 -9.57
C PRO A 160 -4.53 -27.12 -8.23
N PRO A 161 -4.78 -27.84 -7.11
CA PRO A 161 -4.22 -27.43 -5.83
C PRO A 161 -2.68 -27.48 -5.87
N PRO A 162 -2.01 -26.62 -5.08
CA PRO A 162 -0.56 -26.66 -4.93
C PRO A 162 -0.11 -28.02 -4.35
N PRO A 163 1.07 -28.55 -4.71
CA PRO A 163 1.55 -29.85 -4.24
C PRO A 163 1.48 -30.03 -2.72
N SER A 164 1.89 -29.02 -1.94
CA SER A 164 1.85 -29.10 -0.47
C SER A 164 0.43 -28.96 0.11
N GLY A 165 -0.57 -28.54 -0.67
CA GLY A 165 -1.98 -28.46 -0.26
C GLY A 165 -2.85 -29.62 -0.77
N ALA A 166 -2.39 -30.35 -1.79
CA ALA A 166 -3.17 -31.39 -2.46
C ALA A 166 -3.70 -32.46 -1.50
N ARG A 167 -2.85 -32.95 -0.57
CA ARG A 167 -3.26 -34.02 0.35
C ARG A 167 -4.36 -33.58 1.32
N LEU A 168 -4.30 -32.36 1.86
CA LEU A 168 -5.37 -31.84 2.69
C LEU A 168 -6.69 -31.81 1.91
N LEU A 169 -6.64 -31.28 0.68
CA LEU A 169 -7.83 -31.20 -0.16
C LEU A 169 -8.39 -32.59 -0.48
N ASP A 170 -7.55 -33.58 -0.78
CA ASP A 170 -8.00 -34.96 -1.05
C ASP A 170 -8.74 -35.60 0.14
N LEU A 171 -8.38 -35.26 1.38
CA LEU A 171 -9.09 -35.74 2.59
C LEU A 171 -10.48 -35.10 2.74
N TRP A 172 -10.61 -33.81 2.40
CA TRP A 172 -11.83 -33.03 2.61
C TRP A 172 -12.78 -33.04 1.41
N ARG A 173 -12.25 -33.18 0.18
CA ARG A 173 -12.99 -33.06 -1.07
C ARG A 173 -14.23 -33.97 -1.14
N PRO A 174 -14.18 -35.27 -0.78
CA PRO A 174 -15.37 -36.12 -0.85
C PRO A 174 -16.51 -35.60 0.02
N TRP A 175 -16.19 -35.14 1.23
CA TRP A 175 -17.17 -34.61 2.17
C TRP A 175 -17.71 -33.24 1.74
N LEU A 176 -16.84 -32.35 1.24
CA LEU A 176 -17.26 -31.04 0.73
C LEU A 176 -18.16 -31.17 -0.50
N MET A 177 -17.85 -32.08 -1.42
CA MET A 177 -18.67 -32.34 -2.61
C MET A 177 -20.01 -32.98 -2.25
N GLU A 178 -20.05 -33.88 -1.27
CA GLU A 178 -21.30 -34.50 -0.79
C GLU A 178 -22.21 -33.47 -0.11
N LYS A 179 -21.63 -32.57 0.70
CA LYS A 179 -22.41 -31.59 1.47
C LYS A 179 -22.84 -30.39 0.64
N ALA A 180 -21.93 -29.79 -0.12
CA ALA A 180 -22.12 -28.45 -0.67
C ALA A 180 -21.55 -28.28 -2.10
N GLY A 181 -21.59 -29.35 -2.91
CA GLY A 181 -21.05 -29.36 -4.26
C GLY A 181 -21.73 -28.37 -5.23
N ASP A 182 -23.05 -28.23 -5.13
CA ASP A 182 -23.83 -27.32 -5.98
C ASP A 182 -23.53 -25.85 -5.62
N GLU A 183 -23.43 -25.53 -4.33
CA GLU A 183 -23.06 -24.20 -3.86
C GLU A 183 -21.64 -23.84 -4.30
N LEU A 184 -20.68 -24.77 -4.20
CA LEU A 184 -19.31 -24.55 -4.68
C LEU A 184 -19.26 -24.23 -6.19
N ALA A 185 -20.08 -24.90 -7.00
CA ALA A 185 -20.17 -24.62 -8.44
C ALA A 185 -20.74 -23.23 -8.72
N SER A 186 -21.74 -22.79 -7.93
CA SER A 186 -22.38 -21.48 -8.08
C SER A 186 -21.47 -20.29 -7.73
N LEU A 187 -20.36 -20.52 -6.99
CA LEU A 187 -19.42 -19.46 -6.61
C LEU A 187 -18.70 -18.84 -7.81
N ASP A 188 -18.49 -19.59 -8.90
CA ASP A 188 -17.82 -19.07 -10.09
C ASP A 188 -18.63 -17.98 -10.79
N ASP A 189 -19.94 -18.23 -10.96
CA ASP A 189 -20.87 -17.27 -11.55
C ASP A 189 -20.97 -15.97 -10.72
N ALA A 190 -20.81 -16.07 -9.40
CA ALA A 190 -20.90 -14.96 -8.47
C ALA A 190 -19.55 -14.23 -8.24
N ALA A 191 -18.41 -14.78 -8.69
CA ALA A 191 -17.08 -14.29 -8.31
C ALA A 191 -16.82 -12.81 -8.64
N GLY A 192 -17.47 -12.31 -9.71
CA GLY A 192 -17.35 -10.92 -10.18
C GLY A 192 -18.07 -9.88 -9.32
N ASP A 193 -19.03 -10.30 -8.48
CA ASP A 193 -19.79 -9.40 -7.59
C ASP A 193 -19.63 -9.87 -6.14
N GLN A 194 -18.97 -9.06 -5.32
CA GLN A 194 -18.69 -9.39 -3.93
C GLN A 194 -19.96 -9.61 -3.10
N ARG A 195 -21.08 -8.91 -3.40
CA ARG A 195 -22.35 -9.09 -2.68
C ARG A 195 -22.99 -10.43 -3.03
N ALA A 196 -23.02 -10.77 -4.32
CA ALA A 196 -23.53 -12.05 -4.79
C ALA A 196 -22.68 -13.21 -4.26
N PHE A 197 -21.36 -13.07 -4.30
CA PHE A 197 -20.42 -14.06 -3.78
C PHE A 197 -20.59 -14.26 -2.27
N ALA A 198 -20.70 -13.19 -1.49
CA ALA A 198 -20.94 -13.29 -0.05
C ALA A 198 -22.24 -14.04 0.27
N LYS A 199 -23.32 -13.81 -0.49
CA LYS A 199 -24.59 -14.54 -0.32
C LYS A 199 -24.46 -16.04 -0.64
N ALA A 200 -23.78 -16.37 -1.74
CA ALA A 200 -23.51 -17.75 -2.10
C ALA A 200 -22.62 -18.46 -1.06
N LEU A 201 -21.60 -17.76 -0.56
CA LEU A 201 -20.70 -18.24 0.48
C LEU A 201 -21.40 -18.44 1.84
N SER A 202 -22.32 -17.55 2.22
CA SER A 202 -23.17 -17.77 3.40
C SER A 202 -24.04 -19.03 3.23
N SER A 203 -24.57 -19.28 2.03
CA SER A 203 -25.34 -20.49 1.75
C SER A 203 -24.47 -21.75 1.87
N LEU A 204 -23.23 -21.69 1.35
CA LEU A 204 -22.22 -22.74 1.52
C LEU A 204 -21.96 -23.04 3.00
N ILE A 205 -21.64 -22.01 3.80
CA ILE A 205 -21.30 -22.16 5.22
C ILE A 205 -22.49 -22.75 6.01
N ARG A 206 -23.72 -22.35 5.68
CA ARG A 206 -24.94 -22.91 6.27
C ARG A 206 -25.07 -24.40 5.96
N GLN A 207 -24.76 -24.82 4.74
CA GLN A 207 -24.81 -26.21 4.31
C GLN A 207 -23.72 -27.08 4.97
N LEU A 208 -22.63 -26.46 5.42
CA LEU A 208 -21.60 -27.12 6.23
C LEU A 208 -22.02 -27.28 7.72
N ASP A 209 -23.25 -26.88 8.08
CA ASP A 209 -23.77 -26.90 9.46
C ASP A 209 -22.95 -26.01 10.43
N LEU A 210 -22.32 -24.95 9.91
CA LEU A 210 -21.44 -24.04 10.66
C LEU A 210 -22.07 -22.69 11.05
N MET A 211 -23.35 -22.49 10.71
CA MET A 211 -24.14 -21.32 11.12
C MET A 211 -25.39 -21.77 11.87
N ASP A 212 -25.77 -21.03 12.91
CA ASP A 212 -27.00 -21.28 13.65
C ASP A 212 -28.22 -20.86 12.80
N GLU A 213 -29.38 -21.51 12.99
CA GLU A 213 -30.60 -21.18 12.23
C GLU A 213 -31.05 -19.70 12.40
N THR A 214 -30.63 -19.06 13.49
CA THR A 214 -30.82 -17.63 13.78
C THR A 214 -29.91 -16.70 12.99
N ASP A 215 -28.79 -17.19 12.46
CA ASP A 215 -27.90 -16.44 11.56
C ASP A 215 -28.54 -16.30 10.17
N GLY A 216 -29.62 -17.04 9.90
CA GLY A 216 -30.35 -17.09 8.64
C GLY A 216 -31.23 -15.87 8.32
N ALA A 217 -31.21 -14.81 9.13
CA ALA A 217 -31.91 -13.56 8.87
C ALA A 217 -31.04 -12.50 8.17
N LEU A 218 -30.09 -12.92 7.33
CA LEU A 218 -29.33 -12.02 6.43
C LEU A 218 -30.18 -11.54 5.23
N ASP A 219 -31.46 -11.27 5.45
CA ASP A 219 -32.27 -10.41 4.59
C ASP A 219 -32.01 -8.97 5.06
N TYR A 220 -30.77 -8.51 4.87
CA TYR A 220 -30.52 -7.08 4.88
C TYR A 220 -31.24 -6.52 3.64
N ASP A 221 -32.46 -6.04 3.87
CA ASP A 221 -33.21 -5.21 2.95
C ASP A 221 -32.28 -4.07 2.46
N ASP A 222 -31.83 -4.17 1.20
CA ASP A 222 -30.88 -3.26 0.54
C ASP A 222 -31.55 -1.91 0.18
N SER A 223 -32.66 -1.55 0.84
CA SER A 223 -33.46 -0.37 0.52
C SER A 223 -33.30 0.82 1.48
N GLN A 224 -32.32 0.79 2.39
CA GLN A 224 -31.92 1.99 3.15
C GLN A 224 -30.39 2.09 3.22
N ASP A 225 -29.77 2.83 2.28
CA ASP A 225 -28.52 3.57 2.53
C ASP A 225 -28.19 4.53 1.36
N GLU A 226 -29.11 5.45 1.05
CA GLU A 226 -28.77 6.78 0.51
C GLU A 226 -29.03 7.84 1.60
N GLN A 227 -28.38 7.71 2.76
CA GLN A 227 -28.10 8.82 3.68
C GLN A 227 -27.36 8.29 4.90
N GLN A 228 -26.04 8.44 4.91
CA GLN A 228 -25.34 8.73 6.15
C GLN A 228 -24.18 9.66 5.82
N GLY A 229 -24.41 10.93 6.17
CA GLY A 229 -23.45 12.01 6.04
C GLY A 229 -22.25 11.79 6.97
N GLU A 230 -21.15 12.41 6.56
CA GLU A 230 -19.97 12.62 7.38
C GLU A 230 -20.38 13.17 8.75
N GLN A 231 -20.13 12.40 9.80
CA GLN A 231 -19.95 12.93 11.15
C GLN A 231 -18.62 12.43 11.66
N ASP A 232 -17.65 13.33 11.60
CA ASP A 232 -16.40 13.33 12.35
C ASP A 232 -16.72 13.53 13.83
N PRO A 233 -16.33 12.62 14.75
CA PRO A 233 -16.32 12.91 16.16
C PRO A 233 -14.87 12.91 16.64
N ASN A 234 -14.25 14.08 16.63
CA ASN A 234 -13.14 14.35 17.53
C ASN A 234 -13.54 15.46 18.51
N GLU A 235 -13.11 15.25 19.76
CA GLU A 235 -13.14 16.14 20.93
C GLU A 235 -14.44 16.23 21.75
N GLU A 236 -14.50 15.46 22.84
CA GLU A 236 -14.39 16.01 24.21
C GLU A 236 -14.55 14.88 25.24
N SER A 237 -13.50 14.60 26.01
CA SER A 237 -13.62 13.87 27.29
C SER A 237 -12.46 14.23 28.19
N SER A 238 -12.61 15.35 28.89
CA SER A 238 -11.93 15.64 30.15
C SER A 238 -12.48 14.71 31.24
N PRO A 239 -11.65 14.13 32.11
CA PRO A 239 -12.08 13.66 33.41
C PRO A 239 -11.39 14.47 34.53
N GLU A 240 -12.11 15.43 35.10
CA GLU A 240 -12.02 15.71 36.54
C GLU A 240 -12.95 14.70 37.22
N GLY A 241 -12.69 14.04 38.34
CA GLY A 241 -11.72 14.20 39.42
C GLY A 241 -12.41 13.59 40.64
N GLN A 242 -11.80 12.59 41.29
CA GLN A 242 -12.17 12.21 42.66
C GLN A 242 -10.92 11.73 43.39
N GLY A 243 -10.64 12.42 44.50
CA GLY A 243 -9.41 12.31 45.24
C GLY A 243 -9.34 11.13 46.18
N SER A 244 -8.09 10.81 46.54
CA SER A 244 -7.73 10.19 47.81
C SER A 244 -6.33 10.68 48.15
N GLU A 245 -6.27 11.47 49.22
CA GLU A 245 -5.08 12.01 49.86
C GLU A 245 -4.20 10.86 50.39
N GLN A 246 -2.88 10.97 50.21
CA GLN A 246 -1.94 10.55 51.25
C GLN A 246 -0.62 11.31 51.14
N GLU A 247 -0.32 12.03 52.21
CA GLU A 247 0.91 12.76 52.49
C GLU A 247 2.14 11.82 52.53
N SER A 248 3.30 12.33 52.09
CA SER A 248 4.56 12.09 52.80
C SER A 248 5.58 13.17 52.46
N GLU A 249 6.04 13.84 53.52
CA GLU A 249 7.06 14.89 53.59
C GLU A 249 8.48 14.40 53.26
N GLY A 250 9.37 15.36 52.97
CA GLY A 250 10.83 15.19 53.03
C GLY A 250 11.59 16.06 52.01
N ALA A 251 11.66 17.38 52.17
CA ALA A 251 12.64 18.12 52.99
C ALA A 251 13.95 18.50 52.25
N MET A 252 14.09 19.82 52.05
CA MET A 252 15.29 20.67 52.27
C MET A 252 16.45 20.70 51.26
N ALA A 253 16.64 21.88 50.65
CA ALA A 253 17.80 22.79 50.75
C ALA A 253 17.79 23.70 49.49
N GLY A 254 17.63 25.03 49.56
CA GLY A 254 18.53 26.00 50.21
C GLY A 254 19.84 26.05 49.39
N GLU A 255 20.27 27.12 48.73
CA GLU A 255 20.30 28.52 49.14
C GLU A 255 20.42 29.48 47.94
N SER A 256 19.88 30.67 48.18
CA SER A 256 20.04 31.97 47.55
C SER A 256 21.48 32.51 47.49
N SER A 257 21.80 33.36 46.50
CA SER A 257 22.13 34.78 46.74
C SER A 257 22.43 35.55 45.45
N ALA A 258 21.84 36.74 45.37
CA ALA A 258 22.08 37.80 44.41
C ALA A 258 23.42 38.55 44.64
N GLY A 259 23.83 39.39 43.70
CA GLY A 259 24.83 40.45 43.93
C GLY A 259 25.48 41.02 42.65
N GLU A 260 25.35 42.33 42.47
CA GLU A 260 25.68 43.17 41.30
C GLU A 260 27.16 43.63 41.17
N GLU A 261 27.46 44.10 39.95
CA GLU A 261 28.28 45.27 39.54
C GLU A 261 29.85 45.31 39.48
N GLU A 262 30.28 45.70 38.27
CA GLU A 262 31.38 46.59 37.81
C GLU A 262 32.88 46.35 38.08
N GLY A 263 33.69 46.51 37.01
CA GLY A 263 35.08 46.99 37.09
C GLY A 263 36.09 46.50 36.04
N GLN A 264 36.27 47.29 34.97
CA GLN A 264 37.46 47.50 34.09
C GLN A 264 38.69 46.55 34.16
N ALA A 265 39.15 46.06 33.00
CA ALA A 265 40.47 46.37 32.40
C ALA A 265 40.74 45.58 31.08
N ASP A 266 41.33 46.29 30.11
CA ASP A 266 41.88 45.82 28.83
C ASP A 266 42.75 44.55 28.92
N SER A 267 42.59 43.62 27.97
CA SER A 267 43.67 43.17 27.06
C SER A 267 43.28 41.93 26.24
N ALA A 268 43.89 41.84 25.05
CA ALA A 268 44.01 40.69 24.16
C ALA A 268 42.94 40.52 23.05
N ALA A 269 43.24 41.25 21.97
CA ALA A 269 42.99 40.95 20.57
C ALA A 269 42.84 39.46 20.16
N MET A 270 42.00 39.32 19.12
CA MET A 270 41.89 38.27 18.08
C MET A 270 40.63 37.40 18.14
N SER A 271 39.89 37.45 17.03
CA SER A 271 38.75 36.60 16.62
C SER A 271 37.36 37.19 16.85
N ALA A 272 37.08 38.33 16.21
CA ALA A 272 35.72 38.72 15.87
C ALA A 272 35.55 38.52 14.37
N GLU A 273 34.94 37.40 13.97
CA GLU A 273 34.13 37.26 12.73
C GLU A 273 33.54 35.85 12.53
N GLU A 274 33.50 35.01 13.57
CA GLU A 274 32.94 33.66 13.47
C GLU A 274 31.81 33.43 14.48
N ASP A 275 30.85 34.36 14.55
CA ASP A 275 29.47 34.00 14.91
C ASP A 275 28.47 35.10 14.51
N MET A 276 27.90 34.95 13.30
CA MET A 276 26.57 35.47 12.99
C MET A 276 25.86 34.39 12.19
N ALA A 277 25.53 33.30 12.89
CA ALA A 277 24.45 32.43 12.50
C ALA A 277 23.19 33.27 12.22
N SER A 278 22.86 33.42 10.93
CA SER A 278 21.55 33.84 10.46
C SER A 278 20.86 32.63 9.82
N ALA A 279 19.86 32.09 10.50
CA ALA A 279 18.77 31.36 9.85
C ALA A 279 17.88 32.37 9.07
N PRO A 280 16.81 31.99 8.36
CA PRO A 280 16.55 30.85 7.46
C PRO A 280 16.17 31.36 6.04
N GLY A 281 16.07 30.50 5.02
CA GLY A 281 15.34 30.85 3.78
C GLY A 281 15.99 31.86 2.82
N GLY A 282 17.32 31.87 2.71
CA GLY A 282 17.99 32.58 1.63
C GLY A 282 17.73 31.90 0.28
N GLU A 283 16.92 32.53 -0.57
CA GLU A 283 16.80 32.22 -2.00
C GLU A 283 18.13 32.51 -2.71
N ASP A 284 19.15 31.70 -2.46
CA ASP A 284 20.30 31.66 -3.35
C ASP A 284 19.82 31.05 -4.68
N PRO A 285 19.89 31.79 -5.80
CA PRO A 285 19.51 31.24 -7.08
C PRO A 285 20.42 30.04 -7.35
N ALA A 286 19.81 28.87 -7.53
CA ALA A 286 20.50 27.67 -7.95
C ALA A 286 21.38 28.04 -9.16
N GLY A 287 22.70 28.07 -8.96
CA GLY A 287 23.65 28.36 -10.02
C GLY A 287 23.43 27.41 -11.20
N PRO A 288 23.97 27.70 -12.39
CA PRO A 288 23.78 26.85 -13.56
C PRO A 288 24.12 25.41 -13.18
N THR A 289 23.08 24.57 -13.08
CA THR A 289 23.24 23.15 -12.89
C THR A 289 24.19 22.72 -14.00
N ARG A 290 25.27 22.01 -13.66
CA ARG A 290 26.05 21.35 -14.70
C ARG A 290 25.04 20.54 -15.48
N TRP A 291 24.74 20.99 -16.69
CA TRP A 291 23.82 20.35 -17.59
C TRP A 291 24.10 18.86 -17.46
N ASN A 292 23.09 18.08 -17.06
CA ASN A 292 23.27 16.65 -16.91
C ASN A 292 23.53 16.16 -18.33
N ASN A 293 24.81 16.18 -18.71
CA ASN A 293 25.24 15.79 -20.02
C ASN A 293 24.83 14.33 -20.10
N ARG A 294 23.95 14.08 -21.07
CA ARG A 294 23.40 12.78 -21.41
C ARG A 294 22.37 12.23 -20.42
N TRP A 295 21.10 12.53 -20.71
CA TRP A 295 20.25 11.42 -21.11
C TRP A 295 20.97 10.70 -22.26
N GLU A 296 21.82 9.74 -21.94
CA GLU A 296 22.35 8.76 -22.90
C GLU A 296 21.28 7.72 -23.16
N ASN A 297 20.02 8.15 -23.30
CA ASN A 297 18.93 7.25 -23.60
C ASN A 297 18.75 7.23 -25.12
N ASP A 298 18.84 6.02 -25.64
CA ASP A 298 18.30 5.61 -26.92
C ASP A 298 19.05 6.17 -28.15
N ARG A 299 20.36 5.87 -28.23
CA ARG A 299 20.99 5.80 -29.55
C ARG A 299 20.22 4.76 -30.38
N ALA A 300 19.71 5.16 -31.53
CA ALA A 300 19.07 4.26 -32.48
C ALA A 300 20.00 3.06 -32.76
N GLY A 301 19.61 1.88 -32.28
CA GLY A 301 20.36 0.62 -32.44
C GLY A 301 20.87 -0.04 -31.15
N ASP A 302 20.70 0.56 -29.97
CA ASP A 302 21.00 -0.13 -28.70
C ASP A 302 19.94 -1.22 -28.40
N PRO A 303 20.31 -2.51 -28.27
CA PRO A 303 19.37 -3.56 -27.89
C PRO A 303 18.83 -3.43 -26.45
N ALA A 304 19.49 -2.64 -25.60
CA ALA A 304 19.04 -2.33 -24.24
C ALA A 304 18.18 -1.06 -24.15
N ALA A 305 17.93 -0.37 -25.27
CA ALA A 305 17.03 0.77 -25.31
C ALA A 305 15.59 0.34 -24.96
N TYR A 306 14.90 1.17 -24.19
CA TYR A 306 13.52 0.93 -23.84
C TYR A 306 12.65 0.83 -25.10
N ARG A 307 11.78 -0.18 -25.17
CA ARG A 307 10.77 -0.33 -26.23
C ARG A 307 9.41 -0.56 -25.60
N ALA A 308 8.42 0.20 -26.05
CA ALA A 308 7.03 -0.06 -25.70
C ALA A 308 6.64 -1.46 -26.22
N TYR A 309 5.92 -2.23 -25.39
CA TYR A 309 5.46 -3.58 -25.73
C TYR A 309 4.26 -3.56 -26.70
N SER A 310 3.36 -2.59 -26.54
CA SER A 310 2.24 -2.31 -27.45
C SER A 310 1.93 -0.82 -27.41
N THR A 311 1.47 -0.26 -28.53
CA THR A 311 0.99 1.13 -28.67
C THR A 311 -0.50 1.17 -29.01
N GLU A 312 -1.23 0.05 -28.88
CA GLU A 312 -2.65 -0.06 -29.30
C GLU A 312 -3.59 0.80 -28.45
N SER A 313 -3.22 1.10 -27.21
CA SER A 313 -3.99 1.93 -26.28
C SER A 313 -3.41 3.35 -26.13
N ASP A 314 -2.39 3.70 -26.93
CA ASP A 314 -1.74 5.00 -26.84
C ASP A 314 -2.50 6.02 -27.71
N GLU A 315 -2.80 7.19 -27.13
CA GLU A 315 -3.36 8.31 -27.86
C GLU A 315 -2.29 9.37 -28.10
N VAL A 316 -2.08 9.72 -29.38
CA VAL A 316 -1.17 10.81 -29.77
C VAL A 316 -2.01 12.02 -30.14
N ILE A 317 -2.12 12.97 -29.21
CA ILE A 317 -2.80 14.24 -29.44
C ILE A 317 -1.75 15.26 -29.87
N GLY A 318 -1.98 15.94 -31.00
CA GLY A 318 -1.15 17.06 -31.42
C GLY A 318 -1.24 18.21 -30.43
N ALA A 319 -0.15 18.96 -30.23
CA ALA A 319 -0.12 20.07 -29.28
C ALA A 319 -1.22 21.12 -29.54
N GLU A 320 -1.62 21.28 -30.81
CA GLU A 320 -2.72 22.17 -31.25
C GLU A 320 -4.11 21.71 -30.77
N GLY A 321 -4.29 20.43 -30.42
CA GLY A 321 -5.55 19.87 -29.90
C GLY A 321 -5.67 19.89 -28.38
N LEU A 322 -4.61 20.27 -27.66
CA LEU A 322 -4.60 20.32 -26.20
C LEU A 322 -5.05 21.68 -25.62
N CYS A 323 -5.00 22.74 -26.43
CA CYS A 323 -5.33 24.09 -25.97
C CYS A 323 -5.89 24.93 -27.12
N GLU A 324 -6.99 25.63 -26.86
CA GLU A 324 -7.61 26.53 -27.83
C GLU A 324 -6.74 27.78 -28.05
N SER A 325 -6.81 28.38 -29.24
CA SER A 325 -5.97 29.54 -29.60
C SER A 325 -6.17 30.76 -28.69
N GLU A 326 -7.37 30.94 -28.16
CA GLU A 326 -7.70 32.02 -27.22
C GLU A 326 -7.05 31.79 -25.85
N GLU A 327 -7.05 30.55 -25.38
CA GLU A 327 -6.44 30.17 -24.11
C GLU A 327 -4.90 30.26 -24.16
N LEU A 328 -4.29 29.85 -25.29
CA LEU A 328 -2.86 30.07 -25.54
C LEU A 328 -2.48 31.55 -25.46
N THR A 329 -3.30 32.44 -26.02
CA THR A 329 -3.05 33.88 -26.00
C THR A 329 -3.13 34.42 -24.57
N ARG A 330 -4.10 33.95 -23.79
CA ARG A 330 -4.25 34.31 -22.37
C ARG A 330 -3.06 33.83 -21.53
N LEU A 331 -2.65 32.57 -21.68
CA LEU A 331 -1.51 31.99 -20.97
C LEU A 331 -0.21 32.73 -21.31
N ARG A 332 -0.05 33.13 -22.57
CA ARG A 332 1.11 33.93 -23.00
C ARG A 332 1.14 35.32 -22.36
N ALA A 333 -0.01 36.01 -22.31
CA ALA A 333 -0.11 37.30 -21.63
C ALA A 333 0.21 37.19 -20.12
N GLN A 334 -0.26 36.11 -19.47
CA GLN A 334 0.03 35.84 -18.07
C GLN A 334 1.53 35.56 -17.84
N LEU A 335 2.17 34.82 -18.75
CA LEU A 335 3.59 34.53 -18.70
C LEU A 335 4.43 35.81 -18.90
N ASP A 336 4.05 36.67 -19.84
CA ASP A 336 4.70 37.97 -20.05
C ASP A 336 4.56 38.88 -18.82
N GLN A 337 3.41 38.86 -18.16
CA GLN A 337 3.19 39.58 -16.91
C GLN A 337 4.11 39.06 -15.79
N GLN A 338 4.27 37.74 -15.67
CA GLN A 338 5.20 37.14 -14.70
C GLN A 338 6.67 37.44 -15.03
N LEU A 339 7.04 37.44 -16.32
CA LEU A 339 8.39 37.80 -16.77
C LEU A 339 8.74 39.25 -16.46
N SER A 340 7.78 40.19 -16.56
CA SER A 340 8.00 41.59 -16.21
C SER A 340 8.48 41.77 -14.76
N ARG A 341 7.94 40.97 -13.83
CA ARG A 341 8.36 40.94 -12.42
C ARG A 341 9.78 40.42 -12.23
N LEU A 342 10.22 39.51 -13.11
CA LEU A 342 11.53 38.88 -13.06
C LEU A 342 12.63 39.67 -13.78
N GLN A 343 12.29 40.62 -14.67
CA GLN A 343 13.28 41.45 -15.37
C GLN A 343 14.24 42.17 -14.42
N GLY A 344 13.76 42.65 -13.26
CA GLY A 344 14.61 43.29 -12.25
C GLY A 344 15.55 42.32 -11.52
N VAL A 345 15.19 41.03 -11.42
CA VAL A 345 16.06 39.98 -10.86
C VAL A 345 17.12 39.57 -11.89
N VAL A 346 16.72 39.41 -13.15
CA VAL A 346 17.61 39.07 -14.27
C VAL A 346 18.66 40.16 -14.49
N ALA A 347 18.30 41.44 -14.46
CA ALA A 347 19.25 42.54 -14.60
C ALA A 347 20.29 42.58 -13.47
N ARG A 348 19.88 42.25 -12.23
CA ARG A 348 20.79 42.16 -11.07
C ARG A 348 21.73 40.97 -11.19
N LEU A 349 21.22 39.80 -11.58
CA LEU A 349 22.03 38.60 -11.81
C LEU A 349 22.99 38.76 -12.99
N ALA A 350 22.55 39.38 -14.08
CA ALA A 350 23.39 39.68 -15.24
C ALA A 350 24.57 40.60 -14.88
N ASN A 351 24.32 41.67 -14.11
CA ASN A 351 25.38 42.54 -13.60
C ASN A 351 26.33 41.80 -12.64
N ARG A 352 25.82 40.90 -11.81
CA ARG A 352 26.64 40.08 -10.90
C ARG A 352 27.52 39.10 -11.67
N LEU A 353 27.00 38.49 -12.74
CA LEU A 353 27.75 37.61 -13.64
C LEU A 353 28.81 38.39 -14.43
N GLN A 354 28.46 39.55 -14.97
CA GLN A 354 29.37 40.43 -15.70
C GLN A 354 30.57 40.85 -14.83
N ARG A 355 30.33 41.21 -13.56
CA ARG A 355 31.40 41.51 -12.61
C ARG A 355 32.29 40.30 -12.31
N ARG A 356 31.73 39.09 -12.28
CA ARG A 356 32.47 37.83 -12.06
C ARG A 356 33.30 37.37 -13.25
N LEU A 357 32.95 37.79 -14.47
CA LEU A 357 33.69 37.49 -15.69
C LEU A 357 34.77 38.52 -16.02
N MET A 358 34.66 39.74 -15.49
CA MET A 358 35.70 40.78 -15.63
C MET A 358 36.73 40.78 -14.50
N ALA A 359 36.50 40.02 -13.42
CA ALA A 359 37.44 39.79 -12.33
C ALA A 359 38.28 38.54 -12.61
#